data_AF-A0A0W7TNL7-F1
#
_entry.id   AF-A0A0W7TNL7-F1
#
_cell.length_a   1.000
_cell.length_b   1.000
_cell.length_c   1.000
_cell.angle_alpha   90.00
_cell.angle_beta   90.00
_cell.angle_gamma   90.00
#
_symmetry.space_group_name_H-M   'P 1'
#
loop_
_entity.id
_entity.type
_entity.pdbx_description
1 polymer ?
#
loop_
_entity_poly.entity_id
_entity_poly.type
_entity_poly.pdbx_seq_one_letter_code
_entity_poly.pdbx_strand_id
1 'polypeptide(L)' 'MTLKDIEEMTRERIGTREIAALYGMSPGDVLRKAHSDDPEQRWPFNFTWNGNRLMVPREAFLAWARGVRGNENGQT' A
#
# COMPACT_ATOMS: atom_id res chain seq x y z
N MET A 1 -0.14 12.35 7.79
CA MET A 1 -0.13 11.01 8.42
C MET A 1 1.27 10.45 8.27
N THR A 2 1.70 9.60 9.19
CA THR A 2 3.04 8.99 9.21
C THR A 2 2.93 7.47 9.10
N LEU A 3 4.06 6.80 8.83
CA LEU A 3 4.10 5.34 8.83
C LEU A 3 3.79 4.78 10.23
N LYS A 4 4.22 5.46 11.30
CA LYS A 4 3.91 5.09 12.69
C LYS A 4 2.40 5.10 12.96
N ASP A 5 1.67 6.09 12.42
CA ASP A 5 0.21 6.13 12.54
C ASP A 5 -0.45 4.90 11.89
N ILE A 6 0.13 4.39 10.79
CA ILE A 6 -0.31 3.15 10.14
C ILE A 6 0.00 1.92 11.00
N GLU A 7 1.16 1.90 11.66
CA GLU A 7 1.58 0.81 12.55
C GLU A 7 0.68 0.66 13.78
N GLU A 8 0.24 1.78 14.36
CA GLU A 8 -0.59 1.82 15.56
C GLU A 8 -2.08 1.57 15.27
N MET A 9 -2.47 1.40 14.00
CA MET A 9 -3.85 1.09 13.65
C MET A 9 -4.28 -0.30 14.09
N THR A 10 -5.46 -0.38 14.70
CA THR A 10 -6.09 -1.65 15.10
C THR A 10 -6.66 -2.45 13.93
N ARG A 11 -6.94 -1.79 12.81
CA ARG A 11 -7.48 -2.45 11.60
C ARG A 11 -6.39 -3.19 10.83
N GLU A 12 -6.73 -4.34 10.28
CA GLU A 12 -5.81 -5.16 9.48
C GLU A 12 -5.56 -4.63 8.07
N ARG A 13 -6.41 -3.69 7.61
CA ARG A 13 -6.35 -3.15 6.25
C ARG A 13 -6.39 -1.64 6.26
N ILE A 14 -5.62 -1.02 5.38
CA ILE A 14 -5.68 0.40 5.06
C ILE A 14 -6.30 0.59 3.67
N GLY A 15 -6.87 1.77 3.45
CA GLY A 15 -7.51 2.10 2.18
C GLY A 15 -6.95 3.37 1.58
N THR A 16 -7.67 3.86 0.57
CA THR A 16 -7.27 5.01 -0.24
C THR A 16 -6.97 6.26 0.58
N ARG A 17 -7.74 6.51 1.65
CA ARG A 17 -7.59 7.74 2.48
C ARG A 17 -6.29 7.74 3.28
N GLU A 18 -5.92 6.60 3.82
CA GLU A 18 -4.69 6.45 4.61
C GLU A 18 -3.46 6.64 3.72
N ILE A 19 -3.48 6.02 2.55
CA ILE A 19 -2.41 6.13 1.56
C ILE A 19 -2.31 7.57 1.07
N ALA A 20 -3.44 8.21 0.74
CA ALA A 20 -3.50 9.62 0.37
C ALA A 20 -2.87 10.53 1.44
N ALA A 21 -3.23 10.33 2.70
CA ALA A 21 -2.73 11.12 3.83
C ALA A 21 -1.24 10.86 4.14
N LEU A 22 -0.74 9.66 3.85
CA LEU A 22 0.67 9.30 4.03
C LEU A 22 1.56 9.92 2.95
N TYR A 23 1.12 9.90 1.69
CA TYR A 23 1.89 10.42 0.55
C TYR A 23 1.58 11.88 0.20
N GLY A 24 0.66 12.53 0.91
CA GLY A 24 0.28 13.92 0.64
C GLY A 24 -0.41 14.11 -0.72
N MET A 25 -1.18 13.12 -1.17
CA MET A 25 -1.85 13.12 -2.48
C MET A 25 -3.37 13.03 -2.34
N SER A 26 -4.10 13.28 -3.44
CA SER A 26 -5.57 13.13 -3.42
C SER A 26 -5.98 11.65 -3.45
N PRO A 27 -7.15 11.28 -2.90
CA PRO A 27 -7.66 9.91 -3.03
C PRO A 27 -7.85 9.47 -4.49
N GLY A 28 -8.14 10.40 -5.39
CA GLY A 28 -8.26 10.12 -6.82
C GLY A 28 -6.92 9.71 -7.44
N ASP A 29 -5.81 10.34 -7.03
CA ASP A 29 -4.48 9.99 -7.53
C ASP A 29 -4.05 8.60 -7.05
N VAL A 30 -4.36 8.25 -5.79
CA VAL A 30 -4.13 6.90 -5.24
C VAL A 30 -4.84 5.85 -6.09
N LEU A 31 -6.11 6.09 -6.42
CA LEU A 31 -6.92 5.17 -7.24
C LEU A 31 -6.41 5.11 -8.67
N ARG A 32 -6.07 6.25 -9.29
CA ARG A 32 -5.48 6.28 -10.64
C ARG A 32 -4.22 5.43 -10.70
N LYS A 33 -3.35 5.56 -9.69
CA LYS A 33 -2.13 4.75 -9.57
C LYS A 33 -2.44 3.26 -9.34
N ALA A 34 -3.48 2.94 -8.56
CA ALA A 34 -3.91 1.56 -8.33
C ALA A 34 -4.54 0.89 -9.57
N HIS A 35 -5.15 1.67 -10.46
CA HIS A 35 -5.75 1.21 -11.72
C HIS A 35 -4.79 1.21 -12.91
N SER A 36 -3.55 1.66 -12.73
CA SER A 36 -2.56 1.68 -13.81
C SER A 36 -2.23 0.26 -14.30
N ASP A 37 -2.34 0.05 -15.62
CA ASP A 37 -1.88 -1.18 -16.28
C ASP A 37 -0.35 -1.21 -16.44
N ASP A 38 0.29 -0.04 -16.43
CA ASP A 38 1.74 0.10 -16.40
C ASP A 38 2.28 -0.27 -15.00
N PRO A 39 3.09 -1.35 -14.87
CA PRO A 39 3.64 -1.80 -13.59
C PRO A 39 4.56 -0.77 -12.92
N GLU A 40 5.27 0.06 -13.69
CA GLU A 40 6.15 1.10 -13.16
C GLU A 40 5.33 2.24 -12.53
N GLN A 41 4.15 2.48 -13.08
CA GLN A 41 3.21 3.45 -12.56
C GLN A 41 2.26 2.86 -11.53
N ARG A 42 2.10 1.55 -11.41
CA ARG A 42 1.24 0.91 -10.42
C ARG A 42 1.84 0.97 -9.01
N TRP A 43 1.00 0.81 -7.98
CA TRP A 43 1.51 0.59 -6.63
C TRP A 43 2.27 -0.75 -6.54
N PRO A 44 3.50 -0.76 -6.01
CA PRO A 44 4.34 -1.97 -5.95
C PRO A 44 4.01 -2.90 -4.77
N PHE A 45 3.09 -2.50 -3.88
CA PHE A 45 2.63 -3.32 -2.76
C PHE A 45 1.34 -4.09 -3.11
N ASN A 46 1.11 -5.19 -2.40
CA ASN A 46 -0.09 -6.01 -2.61
C ASN A 46 -1.36 -5.27 -2.16
N PHE A 47 -2.41 -5.34 -3.00
CA PHE A 47 -3.73 -4.82 -2.69
C PHE A 47 -4.82 -5.64 -3.37
N THR A 48 -6.03 -5.56 -2.83
CA THR A 48 -7.24 -6.17 -3.40
C THR A 48 -8.35 -5.13 -3.52
N TRP A 49 -9.37 -5.45 -4.30
CA TRP A 49 -10.57 -4.61 -4.43
C TRP A 49 -11.73 -5.20 -3.64
N ASN A 50 -12.47 -4.35 -2.93
CA ASN A 50 -13.77 -4.67 -2.37
C ASN A 50 -14.81 -3.71 -2.97
N GLY A 51 -15.47 -4.15 -4.04
CA GLY A 51 -16.17 -3.23 -4.95
C GLY A 51 -15.22 -2.14 -5.45
N ASN A 52 -15.60 -0.88 -5.24
CA ASN A 52 -14.79 0.29 -5.64
C ASN A 52 -13.76 0.71 -4.57
N ARG A 53 -13.58 -0.07 -3.49
CA ARG A 53 -12.65 0.27 -2.41
C ARG A 53 -11.34 -0.48 -2.57
N LEU A 54 -10.24 0.28 -2.59
CA LEU A 54 -8.89 -0.26 -2.48
C LEU A 54 -8.67 -0.77 -1.06
N MET A 55 -8.26 -2.04 -0.94
CA MET A 55 -8.00 -2.71 0.33
C MET A 55 -6.55 -3.19 0.34
N VAL A 56 -5.73 -2.59 1.19
CA VAL A 56 -4.31 -2.93 1.31
C VAL A 56 -4.07 -3.59 2.68
N PRO A 57 -3.56 -4.83 2.74
CA PRO A 57 -3.19 -5.45 4.01
C PRO A 57 -2.13 -4.60 4.71
N ARG A 58 -2.41 -4.18 5.95
CA ARG A 58 -1.57 -3.26 6.71
C ARG A 58 -0.16 -3.83 6.90
N GLU A 59 -0.06 -5.11 7.27
CA GLU A 59 1.25 -5.75 7.48
C GLU A 59 2.07 -5.84 6.19
N ALA A 60 1.44 -6.21 5.06
CA ALA A 60 2.12 -6.26 3.76
C ALA A 60 2.59 -4.87 3.32
N PHE A 61 1.77 -3.85 3.53
CA PHE A 61 2.14 -2.46 3.28
C PHE A 61 3.34 -2.02 4.12
N LEU A 62 3.33 -2.30 5.42
CA LEU A 62 4.41 -1.96 6.34
C LEU A 62 5.71 -2.70 6.01
N ALA A 63 5.64 -3.99 5.68
CA ALA A 63 6.80 -4.77 5.26
C ALA A 63 7.44 -4.15 4.00
N TRP A 64 6.62 -3.83 3.00
CA TRP A 64 7.07 -3.13 1.80
C TRP A 64 7.67 -1.74 2.11
N ALA A 65 6.96 -0.91 2.88
CA ALA A 65 7.36 0.47 3.17
C ALA A 65 8.66 0.56 3.97
N ARG A 66 8.93 -0.43 4.84
CA ARG A 66 10.18 -0.56 5.59
C ARG A 66 11.32 -1.14 4.74
N GLY A 67 11.06 -1.50 3.48
CA GLY A 67 12.04 -2.14 2.62
C GLY A 67 12.41 -3.55 3.09
N VAL A 68 11.51 -4.23 3.81
CA VAL A 68 11.66 -5.67 4.11
C VAL A 68 11.46 -6.40 2.78
N ARG A 69 12.52 -6.46 1.99
CA ARG A 69 12.61 -7.37 0.86
C ARG A 69 12.49 -8.77 1.43
N GLY A 70 11.45 -9.50 1.02
CA GLY A 70 11.55 -10.94 1.00
C GLY A 70 12.87 -11.28 0.31
N ASN A 71 13.72 -12.02 1.01
CA ASN A 71 15.07 -12.36 0.63
C ASN A 71 15.14 -12.79 -0.86
N GLU A 72 15.68 -11.93 -1.73
CA GLU A 72 16.07 -12.29 -3.11
C GLU A 72 17.35 -13.14 -3.09
N ASN A 73 17.40 -14.18 -2.24
CA ASN A 73 18.47 -15.17 -2.20
C ASN A 73 17.89 -16.50 -1.70
N GLY A 74 17.00 -17.08 -2.50
CA GLY A 74 16.74 -18.52 -2.48
C GLY A 74 17.91 -19.29 -3.09
N GLN A 75 19.09 -19.22 -2.47
CA GLN A 75 20.21 -20.10 -2.79
C GLN A 75 21.05 -20.39 -1.54
N THR A 76 20.70 -21.48 -0.86
CA THR A 76 21.63 -22.41 -0.19
C THR A 76 21.10 -23.81 -0.39
#